data_AF-M3HTC6-F1
#
_entry.id   AF-M3HTC6-F1
#
_cell.length_a   1.000
_cell.length_b   1.000
_cell.length_c   1.000
_cell.angle_alpha   90.00
_cell.angle_beta   90.00
_cell.angle_gamma   90.00
#
_symmetry.space_group_name_H-M   'P 1'
#
loop_
_entity.id
_entity.type
_entity.pdbx_description
1 polymer ?
#
loop_
_entity_poly.entity_id
_entity_poly.type
_entity_poly.pdbx_seq_one_letter_code
_entity_poly.pdbx_strand_id
1 'polypeptide(L)'
;MEPKGAFYLTVAFDDDVLNSSMRLNVENKKADEFIQPLLTSAANDRRFVYYLLASTGICVVPLSAFCTLKDGFRVTLLEESEEKFDWIYRTLRDRIGEYIASV
;
A
#
# COMPACT_ATOMS: atom_id res chain seq x y z
N MET A 1 -1.80 25.82 17.55
CA MET A 1 -1.67 24.35 17.45
C MET A 1 -0.31 24.10 16.83
N GLU A 2 0.67 23.64 17.61
CA GLU A 2 2.01 23.35 17.10
C GLU A 2 2.00 22.06 16.27
N PRO A 3 2.82 21.96 15.20
CA PRO A 3 2.97 20.72 14.47
C PRO A 3 3.63 19.68 15.38
N LYS A 4 2.85 18.74 15.89
CA LYS A 4 3.39 17.49 16.44
C LYS A 4 4.07 16.78 15.27
N GLY A 5 5.38 16.56 15.38
CA GLY A 5 6.21 16.06 14.27
C GLY A 5 5.59 14.85 13.55
N ALA A 6 5.83 14.74 12.24
CA ALA A 6 5.31 13.64 11.44
C ALA A 6 6.33 12.50 11.37
N PHE A 7 5.97 11.36 11.94
CA PHE A 7 6.77 10.14 11.86
C PHE A 7 6.29 9.28 10.70
N TYR A 8 7.23 8.87 9.85
CA TYR A 8 6.97 8.06 8.68
C TYR A 8 7.76 6.76 8.74
N LEU A 9 7.12 5.66 8.38
CA LEU A 9 7.77 4.40 8.03
C LEU A 9 7.79 4.28 6.51
N THR A 10 8.96 3.96 5.96
CA THR A 10 9.11 3.58 4.55
C THR A 10 9.36 2.09 4.48
N VAL A 11 8.54 1.40 3.69
CA VAL A 11 8.75 0.01 3.30
C VAL A 11 9.23 0.02 1.86
N ALA A 12 10.46 -0.44 1.63
CA ALA A 12 11.03 -0.62 0.29
C ALA A 12 11.09 -2.11 -0.02
N PHE A 13 10.73 -2.46 -1.25
CA PHE A 13 10.91 -3.81 -1.77
C PHE A 13 12.26 -3.93 -2.45
N ASP A 14 12.83 -5.14 -2.40
CA ASP A 14 13.95 -5.47 -3.28
C ASP A 14 13.49 -5.43 -4.74
N ASP A 15 14.46 -5.25 -5.64
CA ASP A 15 14.17 -5.16 -7.07
C ASP A 15 13.50 -6.45 -7.56
N ASP A 16 12.56 -6.32 -8.50
CA ASP A 16 11.79 -7.42 -9.10
C ASP A 16 10.86 -8.21 -8.17
N VAL A 17 10.74 -7.83 -6.88
CA VAL A 17 9.78 -8.46 -5.96
C VAL A 17 8.33 -8.19 -6.37
N LEU A 18 8.03 -6.97 -6.81
CA LEU A 18 6.69 -6.61 -7.28
C LEU A 18 6.60 -6.73 -8.80
N ASN A 19 5.47 -7.24 -9.30
CA ASN A 19 5.19 -7.30 -10.73
C ASN A 19 3.72 -7.04 -11.07
N SER A 20 3.43 -6.86 -12.35
CA SER A 20 2.11 -6.46 -12.84
C SER A 20 1.04 -7.56 -12.77
N SER A 21 1.42 -8.82 -12.56
CA SER A 21 0.47 -9.93 -12.46
C SER A 21 -0.07 -10.16 -11.03
N MET A 22 0.57 -9.56 -10.02
CA MET A 22 0.14 -9.64 -8.62
C MET A 22 -1.16 -8.86 -8.36
N ARG A 23 -2.03 -9.42 -7.50
CA ARG A 23 -3.35 -8.87 -7.14
C ARG A 23 -3.73 -9.20 -5.71
N LEU A 24 -4.49 -8.32 -5.06
CA LEU A 24 -5.23 -8.64 -3.83
C LEU A 24 -6.70 -8.89 -4.14
N ASN A 25 -7.35 -9.71 -3.32
CA ASN A 25 -8.80 -9.83 -3.36
C ASN A 25 -9.46 -8.53 -2.87
N VAL A 26 -10.35 -7.97 -3.68
CA VAL A 26 -11.11 -6.77 -3.35
C VAL A 26 -12.59 -7.15 -3.26
N GLU A 27 -13.12 -7.25 -2.04
CA GLU A 27 -14.53 -7.64 -1.84
C GLU A 27 -15.52 -6.55 -2.30
N ASN A 28 -15.13 -5.28 -2.17
CA ASN A 28 -15.94 -4.17 -2.63
C ASN A 28 -15.83 -3.99 -4.15
N LYS A 29 -16.82 -4.53 -4.87
CA LYS A 29 -16.90 -4.47 -6.34
C LYS A 29 -16.74 -3.06 -6.91
N LYS A 30 -17.34 -2.04 -6.26
CA LYS A 30 -17.21 -0.65 -6.75
C LYS A 30 -15.78 -0.12 -6.62
N ALA A 31 -15.09 -0.50 -5.55
CA ALA A 31 -13.69 -0.14 -5.36
C ALA A 31 -12.78 -0.89 -6.36
N ASP A 32 -13.04 -2.17 -6.61
CA ASP A 32 -12.31 -2.96 -7.60
C ASP A 32 -12.47 -2.35 -9.01
N GLU A 33 -13.72 -2.17 -9.47
CA GLU A 33 -14.04 -1.54 -10.75
C GLU A 33 -13.39 -0.16 -10.90
N PHE A 34 -13.33 0.61 -9.81
CA PHE A 34 -12.71 1.94 -9.81
C PHE A 34 -11.18 1.89 -10.01
N ILE A 35 -10.49 0.93 -9.39
CA ILE A 35 -9.03 0.87 -9.50
C ILE A 35 -8.56 0.24 -10.81
N GLN A 36 -9.32 -0.68 -11.42
CA GLN A 36 -8.92 -1.37 -12.67
C GLN A 36 -8.32 -0.45 -13.75
N PRO A 37 -8.96 0.67 -14.16
CA PRO A 37 -8.38 1.55 -15.17
C PRO A 37 -7.08 2.25 -14.71
N LEU A 38 -6.89 2.45 -13.40
CA LEU A 38 -5.70 3.08 -12.82
C LEU A 38 -4.49 2.14 -12.81
N LEU A 39 -4.74 0.82 -12.83
CA LEU A 39 -3.67 -0.19 -12.75
C LEU A 39 -2.88 -0.30 -14.05
N THR A 40 -3.50 -0.06 -15.21
CA THR A 40 -2.91 -0.31 -16.55
C THR A 40 -1.60 0.43 -16.81
N SER A 41 -1.46 1.66 -16.29
CA SER A 41 -0.27 2.50 -16.47
C SER A 41 0.50 2.77 -15.17
N ALA A 42 0.10 2.13 -14.08
CA ALA A 42 0.71 2.32 -12.78
C ALA A 42 2.02 1.52 -12.66
N ALA A 43 3.00 2.12 -11.98
CA ALA A 43 4.17 1.40 -11.46
C ALA A 43 3.74 0.28 -10.51
N ASN A 44 4.59 -0.74 -10.34
CA ASN A 44 4.25 -1.94 -9.56
C ASN A 44 3.86 -1.60 -8.11
N ASP A 45 4.61 -0.72 -7.45
CA ASP A 45 4.28 -0.26 -6.10
C ASP A 45 2.93 0.47 -6.01
N ARG A 46 2.59 1.28 -7.02
CA ARG A 46 1.33 2.01 -7.10
C ARG A 46 0.16 1.05 -7.31
N ARG A 47 0.36 -0.02 -8.08
CA ARG A 47 -0.63 -1.11 -8.20
C ARG A 47 -0.91 -1.73 -6.83
N PHE A 48 0.14 -2.08 -6.08
CA PHE A 48 0.00 -2.60 -4.71
C PHE A 48 -0.78 -1.62 -3.82
N VAL A 49 -0.45 -0.33 -3.84
CA VAL A 49 -1.14 0.69 -3.02
C VAL A 49 -2.62 0.81 -3.39
N TYR A 50 -2.99 0.77 -4.67
CA TYR A 50 -4.40 0.80 -5.07
C TYR A 50 -5.16 -0.43 -4.60
N TYR A 51 -4.58 -1.62 -4.73
CA TYR A 51 -5.16 -2.85 -4.22
C TYR A 51 -5.31 -2.82 -2.69
N LEU A 52 -4.29 -2.34 -1.97
CA LEU A 52 -4.33 -2.21 -0.51
C LEU A 52 -5.46 -1.27 -0.08
N LEU A 53 -5.59 -0.11 -0.70
CA LEU A 53 -6.65 0.85 -0.41
C LEU A 53 -8.03 0.25 -0.70
N ALA A 54 -8.21 -0.38 -1.86
CA ALA A 54 -9.50 -0.94 -2.26
C ALA A 54 -9.93 -2.14 -1.40
N SER A 55 -8.98 -2.97 -0.95
CA SER A 55 -9.24 -4.17 -0.15
C SER A 55 -9.38 -3.89 1.35
N THR A 56 -8.66 -2.90 1.89
CA THR A 56 -8.57 -2.68 3.35
C THR A 56 -8.99 -1.30 3.82
N GLY A 57 -9.02 -0.31 2.92
CA GLY A 57 -9.21 1.10 3.28
C GLY A 57 -7.94 1.79 3.80
N ILE A 58 -6.80 1.08 3.90
CA ILE A 58 -5.53 1.68 4.34
C ILE A 58 -4.93 2.50 3.19
N CYS A 59 -4.72 3.80 3.44
CA CYS A 59 -4.15 4.73 2.47
C CYS A 59 -2.67 4.97 2.77
N VAL A 60 -1.80 4.65 1.81
CA VAL A 60 -0.35 4.87 1.86
C VAL A 60 0.11 5.55 0.57
N VAL A 61 1.34 6.07 0.55
CA VAL A 61 1.88 6.75 -0.63
C VAL A 61 2.95 5.87 -1.29
N PRO A 62 2.83 5.52 -2.59
CA PRO A 62 3.84 4.70 -3.27
C PRO A 62 5.16 5.45 -3.42
N LEU A 63 6.28 4.73 -3.41
CA LEU A 63 7.61 5.31 -3.58
C LEU A 63 7.86 5.86 -4.98
N SER A 64 7.19 5.33 -6.01
CA SER A 64 7.17 5.86 -7.38
C SER A 64 6.54 7.25 -7.51
N ALA A 65 5.91 7.78 -6.46
CA ALA A 65 5.49 9.18 -6.39
C ALA A 65 6.62 10.12 -5.92
N PHE A 66 7.77 9.57 -5.53
CA PHE A 66 8.96 10.30 -5.09
C PHE A 66 10.10 10.13 -6.10
N CYS A 67 11.20 10.85 -5.90
CA CYS A 67 12.39 10.77 -6.75
C CYS A 67 13.27 9.53 -6.40
N THR A 68 12.72 8.33 -6.54
CA THR A 68 13.45 7.06 -6.32
C THR A 68 13.12 6.03 -7.38
N LEU A 69 14.05 5.08 -7.60
CA LEU A 69 13.86 3.92 -8.47
C LEU A 69 13.32 2.70 -7.70
N LYS A 70 13.26 2.77 -6.36
CA LYS A 70 12.80 1.65 -5.53
C LYS A 70 11.28 1.60 -5.48
N ASP A 71 10.75 0.39 -5.67
CA ASP A 71 9.36 0.07 -5.37
C ASP A 71 9.15 0.07 -3.85
N GLY A 72 7.99 0.57 -3.41
CA GLY A 72 7.66 0.61 -1.99
C GLY A 72 6.52 1.54 -1.66
N PHE A 73 6.34 1.80 -0.38
CA PHE A 73 5.40 2.82 0.07
C PHE A 73 5.83 3.47 1.39
N ARG A 74 5.24 4.63 1.67
CA ARG A 74 5.39 5.37 2.92
C ARG A 74 4.06 5.42 3.65
N VAL A 75 4.09 5.15 4.95
CA VAL A 75 2.95 5.20 5.88
C VAL A 75 3.29 6.04 7.12
N THR A 76 2.28 6.60 7.79
CA THR A 76 2.45 7.42 9.00
C THR A 76 2.39 6.56 10.27
N LEU A 77 3.19 6.93 11.27
CA LEU A 77 3.19 6.32 12.62
C LEU A 77 2.40 7.18 13.61
N LEU A 78 1.37 7.89 13.14
CA LEU A 78 0.66 8.94 13.90
C LEU A 78 -0.73 8.50 14.41
N GLU A 79 -1.11 7.24 14.24
CA GLU A 79 -2.37 6.72 14.78
C GLU A 79 -2.28 6.63 16.31
N GLU A 80 -3.16 7.35 17.01
CA GLU A 80 -3.15 7.46 18.48
C GLU A 80 -3.85 6.27 19.15
N SER A 81 -4.79 5.62 18.46
CA SER A 81 -5.43 4.41 18.96
C SER A 81 -4.51 3.20 18.77
N GLU A 82 -4.02 2.64 19.87
CA GLU A 82 -3.14 1.46 19.84
C GLU A 82 -3.78 0.27 19.10
N GLU A 83 -5.09 0.05 19.28
CA GLU A 83 -5.84 -0.99 18.57
C GLU A 83 -5.84 -0.78 17.05
N LYS A 84 -6.11 0.46 16.59
CA LYS A 84 -6.06 0.78 15.16
C LYS A 84 -4.65 0.73 14.60
N PHE A 85 -3.67 1.19 15.38
CA PHE A 85 -2.26 1.13 15.01
C PHE A 85 -1.86 -0.34 14.78
N ASP A 86 -2.12 -1.22 15.74
CA ASP A 86 -1.82 -2.64 15.63
C ASP A 86 -2.57 -3.29 14.45
N TRP A 87 -3.85 -2.96 14.25
CA TRP A 87 -4.62 -3.41 13.09
C TRP A 87 -4.00 -2.96 11.75
N ILE A 88 -3.61 -1.69 11.62
CA ILE A 88 -2.98 -1.15 10.39
C ILE A 88 -1.72 -1.95 10.07
N TYR A 89 -0.79 -2.09 11.03
CA TYR A 89 0.53 -2.67 10.75
C TYR A 89 0.49 -4.20 10.60
N ARG A 90 -0.41 -4.90 11.31
CA ARG A 90 -0.68 -6.32 11.04
C ARG A 90 -1.29 -6.53 9.67
N THR A 91 -2.28 -5.73 9.31
CA THR A 91 -2.94 -5.80 8.00
C THR A 91 -1.95 -5.52 6.88
N LEU A 92 -1.08 -4.51 7.03
CA LEU A 92 -0.01 -4.23 6.07
C LEU A 92 0.91 -5.44 5.86
N ARG A 93 1.41 -6.04 6.95
CA ARG A 93 2.26 -7.24 6.88
C ARG A 93 1.54 -8.38 6.14
N ASP A 94 0.30 -8.67 6.50
CA ASP A 94 -0.45 -9.79 5.94
C ASP A 94 -0.77 -9.56 4.46
N ARG A 95 -1.22 -8.35 4.08
CA ARG A 95 -1.50 -8.01 2.68
C ARG A 95 -0.25 -7.97 1.81
N ILE A 96 0.91 -7.56 2.35
CA ILE A 96 2.17 -7.67 1.62
C ILE A 96 2.47 -9.13 1.27
N GLY A 97 2.37 -10.03 2.27
CA GLY A 97 2.60 -11.46 2.06
C GLY A 97 1.62 -12.06 1.05
N GLU A 98 0.33 -11.77 1.19
CA GLU A 98 -0.70 -12.23 0.25
C GLU A 98 -0.45 -11.72 -1.18
N TYR A 99 -0.09 -10.45 -1.35
CA TYR A 99 0.14 -9.87 -2.68
C TYR A 99 1.31 -10.53 -3.40
N ILE A 100 2.43 -10.72 -2.69
CA ILE A 100 3.63 -11.34 -3.23
C ILE A 100 3.37 -12.82 -3.58
N ALA A 101 2.64 -13.54 -2.72
CA ALA A 101 2.29 -14.95 -2.95
C ALA A 101 1.14 -15.16 -3.96
N SER A 102 0.61 -14.08 -4.53
CA SER A 102 -0.59 -14.15 -5.36
C SER A 102 -0.31 -14.75 -6.76
N VAL A 103 0.95 -14.77 -7.18
CA VAL A 103 1.41 -15.33 -8.47
C VAL A 103 1.76 -16.81 -8.40
#